data_AF-A0A090QMJ6-F1
#
_entry.id   AF-A0A090QMJ6-F1
#
_cell.length_a   1.000
_cell.length_b   1.000
_cell.length_c   1.000
_cell.angle_alpha   90.00
_cell.angle_beta   90.00
_cell.angle_gamma   90.00
#
_symmetry.space_group_name_H-M   'P 1'
#
loop_
_entity.id
_entity.type
_entity.pdbx_description
1 polymer ?
#
loop_
_entity_poly.entity_id
_entity_poly.type
_entity_poly.pdbx_seq_one_letter_code
_entity_poly.pdbx_strand_id
1 'polypeptide(L)'
;MFAALPLLSHSSVPAGVHGCNIQQDTSLWSFYKQQFITDNGRVVDNGNDSISHSESQGYGMLMAAFFHDHRTFKSLWEWTRTTLQRKNDPLFAWKWQPRPPHIPDPNNASDGDIFIAWALLKAEANWPNNGYGKSASRIIDALAKSHLITLDKQTALLPANYGFEHASSTVINRLIGSIRPLMPLPSTGQHPAPNGTH
;
A
#
# COMPACT_ATOMS: atom_id res chain seq x y z
N MET A 1 -2.88 -25.88 -66.30
CA MET A 1 -2.38 -24.90 -65.31
C MET A 1 -3.41 -24.87 -64.17
N PHE A 2 -3.15 -25.56 -63.05
CA PHE A 2 -3.93 -25.42 -61.81
C PHE A 2 -2.97 -25.65 -60.65
N ALA A 3 -2.65 -24.59 -59.91
CA ALA A 3 -1.85 -24.65 -58.70
C ALA A 3 -2.80 -24.79 -57.50
N ALA A 4 -2.57 -25.80 -56.66
CA ALA A 4 -3.30 -26.01 -55.41
C ALA A 4 -2.77 -25.04 -54.34
N LEU A 5 -3.68 -24.30 -53.71
CA LEU A 5 -3.39 -23.46 -52.53
C LEU A 5 -3.30 -24.34 -51.28
N PRO A 6 -2.29 -24.15 -50.41
CA PRO A 6 -2.26 -24.83 -49.12
C PRO A 6 -3.25 -24.19 -48.14
N LEU A 7 -4.05 -25.04 -47.48
CA LEU A 7 -4.94 -24.68 -46.38
C LEU A 7 -4.10 -24.21 -45.18
N LEU A 8 -4.31 -22.97 -44.76
CA LEU A 8 -3.80 -22.44 -43.49
C LEU A 8 -4.49 -23.16 -42.32
N SER A 9 -3.77 -24.07 -41.67
CA SER A 9 -4.15 -24.66 -40.39
C SER A 9 -4.27 -23.54 -39.34
N HIS A 10 -5.49 -23.28 -38.90
CA HIS A 10 -5.76 -22.34 -37.81
C HIS A 10 -5.38 -23.03 -36.50
N SER A 11 -4.24 -22.64 -35.93
CA SER A 11 -3.90 -22.98 -34.55
C SER A 11 -4.79 -22.17 -33.62
N SER A 12 -5.91 -22.74 -33.19
CA SER A 12 -6.68 -22.20 -32.08
C SER A 12 -5.88 -22.42 -30.79
N VAL A 13 -5.28 -21.35 -30.25
CA VAL A 13 -4.78 -21.36 -28.88
C VAL A 13 -6.01 -21.43 -27.97
N PRO A 14 -6.21 -22.50 -27.19
CA PRO A 14 -7.28 -22.49 -26.20
C PRO A 14 -6.94 -21.41 -25.17
N ALA A 15 -7.75 -20.35 -25.16
CA ALA A 15 -7.78 -19.39 -24.07
C ALA A 15 -8.37 -20.11 -22.85
N GLY A 16 -7.53 -20.89 -22.17
CA GLY A 16 -7.83 -21.35 -20.82
C GLY A 16 -7.93 -20.12 -19.95
N VAL A 17 -9.12 -19.80 -19.46
CA VAL A 17 -9.28 -18.88 -18.33
C VAL A 17 -8.50 -19.51 -17.19
N HIS A 18 -7.33 -18.96 -16.87
CA HIS A 18 -6.59 -19.32 -15.68
C HIS A 18 -7.41 -18.85 -14.47
N GLY A 19 -8.33 -19.70 -14.02
CA GLY A 19 -8.89 -19.59 -12.68
C GLY A 19 -7.76 -19.56 -11.67
N CYS A 20 -7.94 -18.81 -10.59
CA CYS A 20 -6.98 -18.64 -9.48
C CYS A 20 -6.39 -20.00 -9.09
N ASN A 21 -5.15 -20.26 -9.52
CA ASN A 21 -4.42 -21.46 -9.14
C ASN A 21 -3.74 -21.15 -7.81
N ILE A 22 -4.50 -21.29 -6.73
CA ILE A 22 -4.09 -20.94 -5.35
C ILE A 22 -2.74 -21.58 -4.98
N GLN A 23 -2.42 -22.77 -5.52
CA GLN A 23 -1.15 -23.45 -5.27
C GLN A 23 0.03 -22.76 -5.96
N GLN A 24 -0.15 -22.29 -7.21
CA GLN A 24 0.83 -21.47 -7.91
C GLN A 24 0.97 -20.08 -7.26
N ASP A 25 -0.14 -19.50 -6.79
CA ASP A 25 -0.11 -18.21 -6.09
C ASP A 25 0.66 -18.32 -4.75
N THR A 26 0.50 -19.43 -4.03
CA THR A 26 1.23 -19.70 -2.77
C THR A 26 2.73 -19.93 -2.98
N SER A 27 3.12 -20.60 -4.08
CA SER A 27 4.54 -20.80 -4.40
C SER A 27 5.20 -19.48 -4.82
N LEU A 28 4.48 -18.62 -5.56
CA LEU A 28 4.93 -17.27 -5.90
C LEU A 28 5.09 -16.39 -4.66
N TRP A 29 4.16 -16.45 -3.70
CA TRP A 29 4.31 -15.74 -2.43
C TRP A 29 5.56 -16.20 -1.66
N SER A 30 5.77 -17.52 -1.59
CA SER A 30 6.93 -18.10 -0.90
C SER A 30 8.24 -17.67 -1.56
N PHE A 31 8.30 -17.66 -2.89
CA PHE A 31 9.44 -17.16 -3.66
C PHE A 31 9.67 -15.66 -3.41
N TYR A 32 8.62 -14.84 -3.47
CA TYR A 32 8.72 -13.40 -3.17
C TYR A 32 9.31 -13.16 -1.79
N LYS A 33 8.80 -13.85 -0.75
CA LYS A 33 9.35 -13.75 0.60
C LYS A 33 10.84 -14.07 0.65
N GLN A 34 11.25 -15.16 0.02
CA GLN A 34 12.66 -15.59 0.00
C GLN A 34 13.57 -14.57 -0.70
N GLN A 35 13.10 -13.95 -1.77
CA GLN A 35 13.92 -13.02 -2.55
C GLN A 35 13.98 -11.61 -1.95
N PHE A 36 12.90 -11.16 -1.33
CA PHE A 36 12.73 -9.74 -1.02
C PHE A 36 12.49 -9.44 0.46
N ILE A 37 12.04 -10.40 1.28
CA ILE A 37 11.72 -10.14 2.69
C ILE A 37 12.80 -10.76 3.58
N THR A 38 13.48 -9.92 4.36
CA THR A 38 14.41 -10.38 5.39
C THR A 38 13.67 -11.01 6.57
N ASP A 39 14.39 -11.78 7.39
CA ASP A 39 13.84 -12.40 8.59
C ASP A 39 13.21 -11.39 9.57
N ASN A 40 13.76 -10.17 9.62
CA ASN A 40 13.26 -9.09 10.47
C ASN A 40 12.14 -8.25 9.82
N GLY A 41 11.59 -8.64 8.67
CA GLY A 41 10.41 -7.98 8.09
C GLY A 41 10.72 -6.76 7.22
N ARG A 42 11.93 -6.65 6.69
CA ARG A 42 12.30 -5.61 5.72
C ARG A 42 12.14 -6.14 4.30
N VAL A 43 11.42 -5.41 3.46
CA VAL A 43 11.36 -5.59 2.01
C VAL A 43 12.57 -4.88 1.41
N VAL A 44 13.38 -5.61 0.65
CA VAL A 44 14.67 -5.14 0.13
C VAL A 44 14.61 -5.05 -1.37
N ASP A 45 14.96 -3.89 -1.91
CA ASP A 45 15.28 -3.74 -3.32
C ASP A 45 16.74 -4.18 -3.55
N ASN A 46 16.90 -5.45 -3.92
CA ASN A 46 18.22 -6.06 -4.17
C ASN A 46 18.90 -5.54 -5.47
N GLY A 47 18.16 -4.83 -6.33
CA GLY A 47 18.70 -4.20 -7.54
C GLY A 47 19.21 -2.76 -7.31
N ASN A 48 18.90 -2.16 -6.16
CA ASN A 48 19.17 -0.75 -5.87
C ASN A 48 19.81 -0.57 -4.49
N ASP A 49 21.05 -1.05 -4.32
CA ASP A 49 21.84 -0.89 -3.10
C ASP A 49 21.18 -1.41 -1.80
N SER A 50 20.28 -2.40 -1.91
CA SER A 50 19.56 -2.97 -0.76
C SER A 50 18.76 -1.95 0.05
N ILE A 51 18.26 -0.90 -0.60
CA ILE A 51 17.36 0.07 0.03
C ILE A 51 15.97 -0.51 0.27
N SER A 52 15.20 0.17 1.12
CA SER A 52 13.81 -0.17 1.39
C SER A 52 12.97 1.10 1.30
N HIS A 53 11.80 1.00 0.68
CA HIS A 53 10.85 2.10 0.57
C HIS A 53 9.57 1.82 1.35
N SER A 54 8.93 2.87 1.86
CA SER A 54 7.61 2.76 2.52
C SER A 54 6.56 2.10 1.61
N GLU A 55 6.62 2.36 0.30
CA GLU A 55 5.79 1.72 -0.72
C GLU A 55 5.98 0.19 -0.74
N SER A 56 7.21 -0.27 -0.91
CA SER A 56 7.52 -1.71 -0.98
C SER A 56 7.14 -2.43 0.33
N GLN A 57 7.32 -1.76 1.48
CA GLN A 57 6.82 -2.27 2.76
C GLN A 57 5.31 -2.44 2.77
N GLY A 58 4.56 -1.39 2.40
CA GLY A 58 3.10 -1.41 2.36
C GLY A 58 2.57 -2.48 1.41
N TYR A 59 3.21 -2.64 0.24
CA TYR A 59 2.88 -3.70 -0.71
C TYR A 59 3.12 -5.09 -0.12
N GLY A 60 4.29 -5.34 0.49
CA GLY A 60 4.58 -6.60 1.19
C GLY A 60 3.56 -6.91 2.28
N MET A 61 3.13 -5.90 3.05
CA MET A 61 2.09 -6.04 4.07
C MET A 61 0.74 -6.41 3.45
N LEU A 62 0.36 -5.75 2.35
CA LEU A 62 -0.90 -6.03 1.65
C LEU A 62 -0.92 -7.46 1.10
N MET A 63 0.19 -7.92 0.50
CA MET A 63 0.32 -9.30 0.01
C MET A 63 0.27 -10.31 1.16
N ALA A 64 0.93 -10.05 2.29
CA ALA A 64 0.86 -10.92 3.46
C ALA A 64 -0.58 -11.02 4.01
N ALA A 65 -1.33 -9.92 4.01
CA ALA A 65 -2.75 -9.94 4.36
C ALA A 65 -3.59 -10.75 3.35
N PHE A 66 -3.36 -10.57 2.05
CA PHE A 66 -4.04 -11.30 0.99
C PHE A 66 -3.83 -12.82 1.08
N PHE A 67 -2.60 -13.27 1.34
CA PHE A 67 -2.26 -14.68 1.49
C PHE A 67 -2.56 -15.25 2.89
N HIS A 68 -3.23 -14.49 3.77
CA HIS A 68 -3.51 -14.87 5.14
C HIS A 68 -2.25 -15.28 5.95
N ASP A 69 -1.11 -14.66 5.69
CA ASP A 69 0.17 -14.90 6.36
C ASP A 69 0.39 -13.90 7.51
N HIS A 70 -0.27 -14.14 8.64
CA HIS A 70 -0.21 -13.23 9.80
C HIS A 70 1.20 -13.08 10.37
N ARG A 71 2.01 -14.15 10.29
CA ARG A 71 3.38 -14.14 10.81
C ARG A 71 4.23 -13.15 10.03
N THR A 72 4.23 -13.26 8.70
CA THR A 72 4.97 -12.32 7.86
C THR A 72 4.39 -10.91 7.96
N PHE A 73 3.06 -10.76 8.00
CA PHE A 73 2.42 -9.46 8.20
C PHE A 73 2.92 -8.75 9.47
N LYS A 74 2.96 -9.46 10.61
CA LYS A 74 3.47 -8.90 11.87
C LYS A 74 4.92 -8.46 11.79
N SER A 75 5.77 -9.27 11.16
CA SER A 75 7.20 -8.94 10.99
C SER A 75 7.36 -7.68 10.14
N LEU A 76 6.68 -7.63 9.00
CA LEU A 76 6.67 -6.45 8.11
C LEU A 76 6.17 -5.19 8.82
N TRP A 77 5.04 -5.30 9.53
CA TRP A 77 4.46 -4.18 10.25
C TRP A 77 5.38 -3.69 11.37
N GLU A 78 5.97 -4.61 12.13
CA GLU A 78 6.90 -4.28 13.20
C GLU A 78 8.12 -3.52 12.69
N TRP A 79 8.74 -4.02 11.63
CA TRP A 79 9.89 -3.35 11.02
C TRP A 79 9.51 -1.96 10.52
N THR A 80 8.38 -1.86 9.83
CA THR A 80 7.89 -0.60 9.23
C THR A 80 7.62 0.45 10.30
N ARG A 81 6.91 0.10 11.38
CA ARG A 81 6.58 1.04 12.47
C ARG A 81 7.77 1.42 13.34
N THR A 82 8.75 0.54 13.49
CA THR A 82 9.93 0.83 14.33
C THR A 82 11.03 1.56 13.58
N THR A 83 11.13 1.35 12.26
CA THR A 83 12.23 1.86 11.45
C THR A 83 11.86 3.07 10.61
N LEU A 84 10.68 3.06 9.99
CA LEU A 84 10.26 4.12 9.06
C LEU A 84 9.32 5.13 9.70
N GLN A 85 8.57 4.78 10.74
CA GLN A 85 7.60 5.72 11.31
C GLN A 85 8.29 6.98 11.82
N ARG A 86 7.76 8.13 11.39
CA ARG A 86 8.27 9.44 11.74
C ARG A 86 8.00 9.73 13.21
N LYS A 87 8.85 10.56 13.81
CA LYS A 87 8.76 10.87 15.26
C LYS A 87 7.58 11.79 15.61
N ASN A 88 7.17 12.62 14.66
CA ASN A 88 6.26 13.74 14.93
C ASN A 88 4.82 13.50 14.46
N ASP A 89 4.60 12.46 13.66
CA ASP A 89 3.32 12.14 13.03
C ASP A 89 3.26 10.62 12.77
N PRO A 90 2.08 10.05 12.46
CA PRO A 90 1.96 8.62 12.24
C PRO A 90 2.42 8.16 10.84
N LEU A 91 2.97 9.03 10.00
CA LEU A 91 3.41 8.71 8.63
C LEU A 91 4.82 8.10 8.63
N PHE A 92 5.25 7.61 7.47
CA PHE A 92 6.49 6.82 7.35
C PHE A 92 7.49 7.51 6.42
N ALA A 93 8.74 7.59 6.86
CA ALA A 93 9.85 8.03 6.03
C ALA A 93 9.92 7.17 4.77
N TRP A 94 10.05 7.80 3.61
CA TRP A 94 9.89 7.11 2.33
C TRP A 94 11.03 6.14 2.02
N LYS A 95 12.21 6.34 2.61
CA LYS A 95 13.42 5.59 2.30
C LYS A 95 14.24 5.22 3.54
N TRP A 96 14.69 3.97 3.54
CA TRP A 96 15.76 3.46 4.38
C TRP A 96 16.92 2.94 3.53
N GLN A 97 18.15 3.12 3.99
CA GLN A 97 19.36 2.63 3.33
C GLN A 97 20.34 1.96 4.31
N PRO A 98 21.16 1.00 3.86
CA PRO A 98 22.13 0.32 4.73
C PRO A 98 23.21 1.23 5.32
N ARG A 99 23.60 2.29 4.60
CA ARG A 99 24.64 3.22 5.06
C ARG A 99 24.06 4.31 5.98
N PRO A 100 24.74 4.70 7.06
CA PRO A 100 24.31 5.84 7.87
C PRO A 100 24.34 7.19 7.09
N PRO A 101 23.43 8.13 7.40
CA PRO A 101 22.23 7.92 8.20
C PRO A 101 21.26 6.97 7.50
N HIS A 102 20.70 6.03 8.26
CA HIS A 102 19.83 4.99 7.71
C HIS A 102 18.54 5.55 7.12
N ILE A 103 18.02 6.63 7.70
CA ILE A 103 16.94 7.45 7.14
C ILE A 103 17.57 8.77 6.68
N PRO A 104 18.00 8.87 5.42
CA PRO A 104 18.66 10.08 4.91
C PRO A 104 17.69 11.24 4.69
N ASP A 105 16.41 10.94 4.49
CA ASP A 105 15.34 11.92 4.33
C ASP A 105 14.16 11.49 5.20
N PRO A 106 13.76 12.30 6.20
CA PRO A 106 12.61 11.97 7.03
C PRO A 106 11.27 12.13 6.31
N ASN A 107 11.19 12.79 5.13
CA ASN A 107 9.92 13.02 4.42
C ASN A 107 9.17 11.71 4.16
N ASN A 108 7.85 11.79 4.02
CA ASN A 108 7.06 10.63 3.64
C ASN A 108 6.90 10.50 2.12
N ALA A 109 6.25 9.43 1.71
CA ALA A 109 5.65 9.29 0.38
C ALA A 109 4.23 8.78 0.57
N SER A 110 3.26 9.56 0.06
CA SER A 110 1.83 9.37 0.32
C SER A 110 1.30 8.03 -0.20
N ASP A 111 1.83 7.52 -1.31
CA ASP A 111 1.51 6.19 -1.84
C ASP A 111 1.91 5.08 -0.86
N GLY A 112 3.11 5.15 -0.29
CA GLY A 112 3.57 4.22 0.74
C GLY A 112 2.70 4.26 1.99
N ASP A 113 2.37 5.45 2.49
CA ASP A 113 1.47 5.60 3.63
C ASP A 113 0.08 5.00 3.35
N ILE A 114 -0.44 5.18 2.12
CA ILE A 114 -1.72 4.63 1.69
C ILE A 114 -1.67 3.10 1.61
N PHE A 115 -0.61 2.51 1.05
CA PHE A 115 -0.46 1.06 1.03
C PHE A 115 -0.38 0.47 2.44
N ILE A 116 0.36 1.11 3.35
CA ILE A 116 0.46 0.68 4.75
C ILE A 116 -0.92 0.74 5.43
N ALA A 117 -1.65 1.87 5.29
CA ALA A 117 -2.98 2.02 5.87
C ALA A 117 -3.96 0.98 5.31
N TRP A 118 -3.93 0.74 4.00
CA TRP A 118 -4.79 -0.25 3.36
C TRP A 118 -4.49 -1.68 3.85
N ALA A 119 -3.20 -2.04 3.92
CA ALA A 119 -2.78 -3.33 4.45
C ALA A 119 -3.22 -3.54 5.91
N LEU A 120 -3.13 -2.49 6.75
CA LEU A 120 -3.61 -2.53 8.13
C LEU A 120 -5.13 -2.71 8.22
N LEU A 121 -5.92 -2.09 7.34
CA LEU A 121 -7.37 -2.32 7.29
C LEU A 121 -7.70 -3.76 6.88
N LYS A 122 -6.99 -4.31 5.88
CA LYS A 122 -7.12 -5.72 5.49
C LYS A 122 -6.72 -6.66 6.62
N ALA A 123 -5.67 -6.35 7.35
CA ALA A 123 -5.23 -7.13 8.49
C ALA A 123 -6.21 -7.07 9.66
N GLU A 124 -6.87 -5.94 9.95
CA GLU A 124 -7.93 -5.88 10.97
C GLU A 124 -9.12 -6.76 10.58
N ALA A 125 -9.51 -6.76 9.31
CA ALA A 125 -10.59 -7.62 8.82
C ALA A 125 -10.25 -9.11 8.92
N ASN A 126 -9.00 -9.49 8.62
CA ASN A 126 -8.54 -10.88 8.68
C ASN A 126 -8.22 -11.34 10.13
N TRP A 127 -7.71 -10.43 10.96
CA TRP A 127 -7.19 -10.69 12.30
C TRP A 127 -7.61 -9.56 13.27
N PRO A 128 -8.86 -9.55 13.73
CA PRO A 128 -9.39 -8.49 14.57
C PRO A 128 -8.72 -8.40 15.94
N ASN A 129 -8.85 -7.26 16.61
CA ASN A 129 -8.37 -6.99 17.97
C ASN A 129 -6.83 -6.91 18.13
N ASN A 130 -6.09 -6.74 17.02
CA ASN A 130 -4.63 -6.52 17.05
C ASN A 130 -4.27 -5.01 17.04
N GLY A 131 -5.25 -4.12 16.92
CA GLY A 131 -5.04 -2.67 16.87
C GLY A 131 -4.62 -2.15 15.48
N TYR A 132 -4.75 -2.98 14.44
CA TYR A 132 -4.41 -2.58 13.07
C TYR A 132 -5.36 -1.49 12.56
N GLY A 133 -6.67 -1.63 12.81
CA GLY A 133 -7.66 -0.63 12.41
C GLY A 133 -7.42 0.75 13.04
N LYS A 134 -7.00 0.78 14.32
CA LYS A 134 -6.63 2.03 15.01
C LYS A 134 -5.39 2.66 14.39
N SER A 135 -4.38 1.85 14.06
CA SER A 135 -3.16 2.33 13.40
C SER A 135 -3.45 2.88 12.01
N ALA A 136 -4.27 2.18 11.22
CA ALA A 136 -4.72 2.63 9.90
C ALA A 136 -5.45 3.97 9.98
N SER A 137 -6.39 4.12 10.92
CA SER A 137 -7.17 5.34 11.09
C SER A 137 -6.28 6.56 11.34
N ARG A 138 -5.25 6.41 12.21
CA ARG A 138 -4.30 7.50 12.48
C ARG A 138 -3.51 7.93 11.24
N ILE A 139 -3.14 6.99 10.38
CA ILE A 139 -2.42 7.28 9.12
C ILE A 139 -3.35 8.01 8.15
N ILE A 140 -4.58 7.51 7.99
CA ILE A 140 -5.61 8.12 7.12
C ILE A 140 -5.91 9.56 7.57
N ASP A 141 -6.11 9.78 8.87
CA ASP A 141 -6.38 11.11 9.41
C ASP A 141 -5.20 12.07 9.18
N ALA A 142 -3.97 11.59 9.31
CA ALA A 142 -2.78 12.40 9.05
C ALA A 142 -2.66 12.77 7.56
N LEU A 143 -2.88 11.82 6.65
CA LEU A 143 -2.89 12.09 5.20
C LEU A 143 -4.01 13.07 4.83
N ALA A 144 -5.23 12.86 5.32
CA ALA A 144 -6.35 13.75 5.06
C ALA A 144 -6.08 15.18 5.52
N LYS A 145 -5.37 15.34 6.64
CA LYS A 145 -5.02 16.66 7.20
C LYS A 145 -3.90 17.37 6.45
N SER A 146 -2.88 16.66 5.97
CA SER A 146 -1.66 17.30 5.45
C SER A 146 -1.39 17.12 3.96
N HIS A 147 -2.07 16.20 3.28
CA HIS A 147 -1.81 15.89 1.87
C HIS A 147 -2.97 16.22 0.94
N LEU A 148 -4.17 16.52 1.45
CA LEU A 148 -5.29 16.93 0.62
C LEU A 148 -5.30 18.44 0.44
N ILE A 149 -5.22 18.89 -0.80
CA ILE A 149 -5.30 20.30 -1.20
C ILE A 149 -6.48 20.50 -2.15
N THR A 150 -6.94 21.76 -2.28
CA THR A 150 -7.95 22.12 -3.28
C THR A 150 -7.28 22.86 -4.43
N LEU A 151 -7.35 22.30 -5.63
CA LEU A 151 -6.89 22.91 -6.89
C LEU A 151 -8.09 23.01 -7.85
N ASP A 152 -8.41 24.21 -8.31
CA ASP A 152 -9.52 24.45 -9.26
C ASP A 152 -10.86 23.77 -8.86
N LYS A 153 -11.21 23.85 -7.56
CA LYS A 153 -12.40 23.22 -6.95
C LYS A 153 -12.39 21.68 -6.93
N GLN A 154 -11.27 21.05 -7.26
CA GLN A 154 -11.05 19.61 -7.13
C GLN A 154 -10.10 19.32 -5.97
N THR A 155 -10.34 18.21 -5.28
CA THR A 155 -9.42 17.71 -4.26
C THR A 155 -8.27 16.98 -4.94
N ALA A 156 -7.03 17.36 -4.62
CA ALA A 156 -5.83 16.68 -5.08
C ALA A 156 -5.02 16.16 -3.89
N LEU A 157 -4.27 15.08 -4.13
CA LEU A 157 -3.36 14.48 -3.15
C LEU A 157 -1.91 14.87 -3.48
N LEU A 158 -1.25 15.49 -2.52
CA LEU A 158 0.18 15.78 -2.57
C LEU A 158 1.01 14.49 -2.50
N PRO A 159 2.12 14.38 -3.25
CA PRO A 159 2.98 13.20 -3.21
C PRO A 159 3.66 12.98 -1.84
N ALA A 160 3.95 14.04 -1.10
CA ALA A 160 4.50 14.00 0.26
C ALA A 160 4.15 15.26 1.05
N ASN A 161 4.56 15.31 2.32
CA ASN A 161 4.21 16.35 3.27
C ASN A 161 4.87 17.72 2.97
N TYR A 162 5.93 17.74 2.15
CA TYR A 162 6.58 18.96 1.68
C TYR A 162 7.36 18.73 0.37
N GLY A 163 7.67 19.82 -0.34
CA GLY A 163 8.53 19.82 -1.53
C GLY A 163 7.81 19.81 -2.89
N PHE A 164 6.47 19.75 -2.89
CA PHE A 164 5.66 19.60 -4.10
C PHE A 164 4.79 20.82 -4.44
N GLU A 165 4.91 21.89 -3.64
CA GLU A 165 4.29 23.18 -3.89
C GLU A 165 5.36 24.19 -4.29
N HIS A 166 5.16 24.86 -5.44
CA HIS A 166 6.03 25.89 -5.98
C HIS A 166 5.22 27.16 -6.27
N ALA A 167 5.89 28.30 -6.43
CA ALA A 167 5.23 29.60 -6.60
C ALA A 167 4.25 29.68 -7.79
N SER A 168 4.41 28.82 -8.81
CA SER A 168 3.58 28.81 -10.02
C SER A 168 3.04 27.43 -10.40
N SER A 169 3.30 26.38 -9.59
CA SER A 169 2.88 25.02 -9.90
C SER A 169 2.80 24.12 -8.66
N THR A 170 1.94 23.10 -8.73
CA THR A 170 1.87 22.03 -7.74
C THR A 170 2.04 20.70 -8.44
N VAL A 171 2.95 19.87 -7.93
CA VAL A 171 3.16 18.52 -8.42
C VAL A 171 2.25 17.58 -7.62
N ILE A 172 1.42 16.81 -8.31
CA ILE A 172 0.42 15.91 -7.71
C ILE A 172 0.70 14.45 -8.08
N ASN A 173 0.33 13.49 -7.21
CA ASN A 173 0.41 12.07 -7.57
C ASN A 173 -0.80 11.67 -8.44
N ARG A 174 -0.56 11.50 -9.74
CA ARG A 174 -1.62 11.22 -10.73
C ARG A 174 -2.29 9.85 -10.54
N LEU A 175 -1.61 8.88 -9.94
CA LEU A 175 -2.12 7.53 -9.78
C LEU A 175 -3.34 7.46 -8.84
N ILE A 176 -3.50 8.42 -7.93
CA ILE A 176 -4.54 8.38 -6.88
C ILE A 176 -5.78 9.22 -7.24
N GLY A 177 -5.66 10.20 -8.14
CA GLY A 177 -6.80 11.02 -8.59
C GLY A 177 -7.92 10.24 -9.32
N SER A 178 -7.65 9.01 -9.75
CA SER A 178 -8.60 8.14 -10.47
C SER A 178 -9.20 7.02 -9.60
N ILE A 179 -8.81 6.90 -8.33
CA ILE A 179 -9.32 5.83 -7.45
C ILE A 179 -10.67 6.27 -6.87
N ARG A 180 -11.76 5.74 -7.42
CA ARG A 180 -13.08 5.78 -6.75
C ARG A 180 -12.96 5.06 -5.41
N PRO A 181 -13.53 5.58 -4.31
CA PRO A 181 -13.48 4.90 -3.02
C PRO A 181 -14.12 3.51 -3.14
N LEU A 182 -13.32 2.46 -2.99
CA LEU A 182 -13.75 1.06 -3.10
C LEU A 182 -14.34 0.51 -1.79
N MET A 183 -14.49 1.33 -0.75
CA MET A 183 -15.11 0.91 0.50
C MET A 183 -15.70 2.10 1.26
N PRO A 184 -16.99 2.06 1.65
CA PRO A 184 -17.51 3.00 2.63
C PRO A 184 -16.87 2.71 3.99
N LEU A 185 -16.25 3.72 4.60
CA LEU A 185 -15.90 3.68 6.01
C LEU A 185 -17.21 3.63 6.82
N PRO A 186 -17.30 2.79 7.87
CA PRO A 186 -18.47 2.81 8.74
C PRO A 186 -18.61 4.20 9.34
N SER A 187 -19.75 4.83 9.12
CA SER A 187 -20.10 6.08 9.77
C SER A 187 -20.06 5.88 11.27
N THR A 188 -19.30 6.74 11.97
CA THR A 188 -19.44 6.89 13.40
C THR A 188 -20.85 7.41 13.67
N GLY A 189 -21.77 6.49 13.98
CA GLY A 189 -23.14 6.81 14.34
C GLY A 189 -23.14 7.78 15.51
N GLN A 190 -23.71 8.96 15.30
CA GLN A 190 -24.19 9.81 16.38
C GLN A 190 -25.19 9.01 17.21
N HIS A 191 -24.79 8.67 18.43
CA HIS A 191 -25.72 8.23 19.47
C HIS A 191 -26.66 9.40 19.77
N PRO A 192 -27.99 9.28 19.60
CA PRO A 192 -28.90 10.28 20.14
C PRO A 192 -28.89 10.20 21.67
N ALA A 193 -28.80 11.36 22.31
CA ALA A 193 -28.87 11.50 23.76
C ALA A 193 -30.22 10.99 24.29
N PRO A 194 -30.29 10.34 25.46
CA PRO A 194 -31.54 9.92 26.05
C PRO A 194 -32.35 11.13 26.52
N ASN A 195 -33.62 11.18 26.09
CA ASN A 195 -34.62 12.18 26.49
C ASN A 195 -34.74 12.26 28.02
N GLY A 196 -34.59 13.47 28.55
CA GLY A 196 -34.94 13.80 29.93
C GLY A 196 -36.45 13.77 30.13
N THR A 197 -36.87 13.14 31.21
CA THR A 197 -38.23 13.15 31.76
C THR A 197 -38.53 14.47 32.48
N HIS A 198 -39.65 15.09 32.12
CA HIS A 198 -40.45 15.95 32.99
C HIS A 198 -41.92 15.54 32.82
#